data_AF-A0A2A7MNK2-F1
#
_entry.id   AF-A0A2A7MNK2-F1
#
_cell.length_a   1.000
_cell.length_b   1.000
_cell.length_c   1.000
_cell.angle_alpha   90.00
_cell.angle_beta   90.00
_cell.angle_gamma   90.00
#
_symmetry.space_group_name_H-M   'P 1'
#
loop_
_entity.id
_entity.type
_entity.pdbx_description
1 polymer ?
#
loop_
_entity_poly.entity_id
_entity_poly.type
_entity_poly.pdbx_seq_one_letter_code
_entity_poly.pdbx_strand_id
1 'polypeptide(L)'
;MVNTSRPLVALDIDGVLNPDPVEPCHPALVARLPGYVEHEITMPASDRHLPYLRGHGVDNITGRVLVNDAHAQWIRSLLGHGVEVSWATTWEHYANEVFGPLLGLPELPLAIEFHADVENGHYHPRMFGFGAAEWKGEALWHRHQGRPLVWIDDRASPLARIDVHGNPVDRGAPTLSIRCAGEVGLTRDEMQRVDDWLTRLRNNR
;
A
#
# COMPACT_ATOMS: atom_id res chain seq x y z
N MET A 1 9.14 19.16 4.19
CA MET A 1 8.07 19.68 3.31
C MET A 1 7.83 18.66 2.22
N VAL A 2 6.67 18.00 2.22
CA VAL A 2 6.27 17.06 1.17
C VAL A 2 6.13 17.85 -0.13
N ASN A 3 6.79 17.41 -1.21
CA ASN A 3 6.69 18.08 -2.50
C ASN A 3 5.29 17.81 -3.09
N THR A 4 4.36 18.73 -2.84
CA THR A 4 2.95 18.63 -3.28
C THR A 4 2.77 18.61 -4.79
N SER A 5 3.82 18.96 -5.56
CA SER A 5 3.80 18.92 -7.01
C SER A 5 4.05 17.53 -7.60
N ARG A 6 4.65 16.56 -6.89
CA ARG A 6 4.91 15.23 -7.45
C ARG A 6 3.77 14.27 -7.11
N PRO A 7 3.21 13.52 -8.08
CA PRO A 7 2.23 12.49 -7.77
C PRO A 7 2.85 11.44 -6.84
N LEU A 8 2.05 10.95 -5.90
CA LEU A 8 2.39 9.86 -4.99
C LEU A 8 1.61 8.61 -5.38
N VAL A 9 2.30 7.46 -5.44
CA VAL A 9 1.69 6.13 -5.46
C VAL A 9 1.91 5.48 -4.09
N ALA A 10 0.85 5.37 -3.32
CA ALA A 10 0.81 4.70 -2.03
C ALA A 10 0.41 3.23 -2.24
N LEU A 11 1.31 2.32 -1.87
CA LEU A 11 1.25 0.91 -2.27
C LEU A 11 1.16 -0.01 -1.06
N ASP A 12 0.12 -0.83 -1.01
CA ASP A 12 0.00 -1.92 -0.05
C ASP A 12 0.78 -3.18 -0.48
N ILE A 13 0.93 -4.13 0.44
CA ILE A 13 1.62 -5.40 0.23
C ILE A 13 0.63 -6.56 0.14
N ASP A 14 -0.06 -6.89 1.23
CA ASP A 14 -0.97 -8.03 1.26
C ASP A 14 -2.19 -7.77 0.37
N GLY A 15 -2.60 -8.76 -0.41
CA GLY A 15 -3.64 -8.61 -1.43
C GLY A 15 -3.23 -7.76 -2.66
N VAL A 16 -2.00 -7.24 -2.71
CA VAL A 16 -1.49 -6.39 -3.81
C VAL A 16 -0.19 -6.94 -4.39
N LEU A 17 0.93 -6.77 -3.70
CA LEU A 17 2.23 -7.33 -4.10
C LEU A 17 2.39 -8.78 -3.66
N ASN A 18 1.78 -9.12 -2.53
CA ASN A 18 1.72 -10.46 -1.95
C ASN A 18 0.25 -10.90 -1.95
N PRO A 19 -0.23 -11.62 -2.98
CA PRO A 19 -1.62 -12.05 -3.07
C PRO A 19 -2.02 -12.90 -1.87
N ASP A 20 -3.24 -12.70 -1.38
CA ASP A 20 -3.80 -13.54 -0.33
C ASP A 20 -3.94 -14.97 -0.86
N PRO A 21 -3.43 -15.98 -0.14
CA PRO A 21 -3.75 -17.34 -0.51
C PRO A 21 -5.26 -17.55 -0.34
N VAL A 22 -5.96 -17.95 -1.40
CA VAL A 22 -7.33 -18.47 -1.26
C VAL A 22 -7.23 -19.67 -0.33
N GLU A 23 -7.83 -19.58 0.87
CA GLU A 23 -7.76 -20.69 1.80
C GLU A 23 -8.56 -21.90 1.29
N PRO A 24 -8.02 -23.13 1.47
CA PRO A 24 -6.66 -23.40 1.94
C PRO A 24 -5.65 -23.15 0.82
N CYS A 25 -4.48 -22.60 1.19
CA CYS A 25 -3.30 -22.45 0.34
C CYS A 25 -2.95 -23.79 -0.34
N HIS A 26 -3.56 -24.03 -1.49
CA HIS A 26 -3.33 -25.25 -2.24
C HIS A 26 -2.12 -24.98 -3.13
N PRO A 27 -1.08 -25.83 -3.15
CA PRO A 27 0.09 -25.64 -4.02
C PRO A 27 -0.26 -25.41 -5.51
N ALA A 28 -1.42 -25.92 -5.95
CA ALA A 28 -1.97 -25.68 -7.29
C ALA A 28 -2.48 -24.24 -7.54
N LEU A 29 -2.77 -23.45 -6.50
CA LEU A 29 -3.16 -22.04 -6.61
C LEU A 29 -1.94 -21.14 -6.82
N VAL A 30 -0.83 -21.39 -6.10
CA VAL A 30 0.45 -20.69 -6.34
C VAL A 30 0.95 -20.98 -7.76
N ALA A 31 0.82 -22.23 -8.24
CA ALA A 31 1.14 -22.59 -9.62
C ALA A 31 0.28 -21.85 -10.68
N ARG A 32 -0.84 -21.22 -10.29
CA ARG A 32 -1.74 -20.46 -11.16
C ARG A 32 -1.48 -18.94 -11.13
N LEU A 33 -0.52 -18.47 -10.35
CA LEU A 33 -0.10 -17.06 -10.29
C LEU A 33 1.19 -16.88 -11.11
N PRO A 34 1.10 -16.66 -12.43
CA PRO A 34 2.28 -16.62 -13.30
C PRO A 34 3.25 -15.49 -12.91
N GLY A 35 4.52 -15.86 -12.74
CA GLY A 35 5.61 -14.92 -12.42
C GLY A 35 5.80 -14.62 -10.94
N TYR A 36 4.98 -15.18 -10.05
CA TYR A 36 5.22 -15.10 -8.61
C TYR A 36 6.22 -16.16 -8.16
N VAL A 37 7.13 -15.75 -7.28
CA VAL A 37 8.12 -16.60 -6.62
C VAL A 37 7.85 -16.57 -5.12
N GLU A 38 7.83 -17.75 -4.50
CA GLU A 38 7.67 -17.89 -3.05
C GLU A 38 9.00 -17.68 -2.34
N HIS A 39 8.98 -16.90 -1.26
CA HIS A 39 10.10 -16.69 -0.35
C HIS A 39 9.67 -17.00 1.07
N GLU A 40 10.48 -17.80 1.77
CA GLU A 40 10.38 -17.90 3.22
C GLU A 40 11.06 -16.67 3.83
N ILE A 41 10.37 -16.05 4.79
CA ILE A 41 10.86 -14.87 5.50
C ILE A 41 10.77 -15.13 6.99
N THR A 42 11.66 -14.49 7.73
CA THR A 42 11.61 -14.44 9.19
C THR A 42 11.68 -12.99 9.62
N MET A 43 10.59 -12.51 10.22
CA MET A 43 10.57 -11.22 10.88
C MET A 43 11.01 -11.42 12.34
N PRO A 44 12.02 -10.66 12.80
CA PRO A 44 12.48 -10.80 14.18
C PRO A 44 11.39 -10.36 15.16
N ALA A 45 11.41 -10.98 16.35
CA ALA A 45 10.63 -10.51 17.50
C ALA A 45 10.87 -9.01 17.70
N SER A 46 9.80 -8.29 18.03
CA SER A 46 9.83 -6.83 18.06
C SER A 46 8.78 -6.29 19.02
N ASP A 47 9.19 -5.29 19.79
CA ASP A 47 8.32 -4.54 20.69
C ASP A 47 7.39 -3.56 19.95
N ARG A 48 7.40 -3.54 18.60
CA ARG A 48 6.51 -2.68 17.81
C ARG A 48 5.07 -3.23 17.84
N HIS A 49 4.24 -2.57 18.63
CA HIS A 49 2.83 -2.91 18.82
C HIS A 49 1.91 -2.31 17.74
N LEU A 50 1.87 -2.92 16.55
CA LEU A 50 0.92 -2.54 15.48
C LEU A 50 -0.33 -3.41 15.45
N PRO A 51 -1.54 -2.91 15.79
CA PRO A 51 -2.74 -3.74 16.00
C PRO A 51 -3.20 -4.57 14.80
N TYR A 52 -2.59 -4.35 13.63
CA TYR A 52 -2.92 -4.99 12.36
C TYR A 52 -1.83 -5.97 11.87
N LEU A 53 -0.67 -6.05 12.52
CA LEU A 53 0.37 -7.00 12.18
C LEU A 53 0.17 -8.30 12.99
N ARG A 54 0.03 -9.43 12.29
CA ARG A 54 -0.06 -10.74 12.96
C ARG A 54 1.28 -11.05 13.64
N GLY A 55 1.23 -11.69 14.82
CA GLY A 55 2.41 -12.22 15.49
C GLY A 55 3.10 -11.30 16.49
N HIS A 56 2.38 -10.31 17.03
CA HIS A 56 2.83 -9.51 18.16
C HIS A 56 3.60 -10.31 19.24
N GLY A 57 4.84 -9.90 19.54
CA GLY A 57 5.51 -10.28 20.78
C GLY A 57 6.92 -10.83 20.64
N VAL A 58 7.25 -11.69 21.61
CA VAL A 58 8.59 -12.09 22.05
C VAL A 58 9.33 -13.04 21.10
N ASP A 59 8.63 -13.61 20.12
CA ASP A 59 9.12 -14.65 19.23
C ASP A 59 9.21 -14.18 17.77
N ASN A 60 10.16 -14.74 17.02
CA ASN A 60 10.29 -14.48 15.60
C ASN A 60 9.08 -15.04 14.84
N ILE A 61 8.58 -14.30 13.87
CA ILE A 61 7.49 -14.72 12.99
C ILE A 61 8.12 -15.25 11.70
N THR A 62 7.95 -16.55 11.43
CA THR A 62 8.34 -17.13 10.14
C THR A 62 7.10 -17.31 9.28
N GLY A 63 7.19 -16.90 8.03
CA GLY A 63 6.09 -16.93 7.08
C GLY A 63 6.58 -17.08 5.65
N ARG A 64 5.63 -17.13 4.73
CA ARG A 64 5.91 -17.17 3.29
C ARG A 64 5.25 -15.97 2.63
N VAL A 65 5.96 -15.37 1.70
CA VAL A 65 5.46 -14.28 0.86
C VAL A 65 5.70 -14.61 -0.60
N LEU A 66 4.86 -14.07 -1.47
CA LEU A 66 5.00 -14.15 -2.90
C LEU A 66 5.46 -12.79 -3.43
N VAL A 67 6.40 -12.80 -4.39
CA VAL A 67 6.85 -11.59 -5.08
C VAL A 67 6.85 -11.82 -6.58
N ASN A 68 6.59 -10.76 -7.35
CA ASN A 68 6.58 -10.82 -8.81
C ASN A 68 7.52 -9.76 -9.40
N ASP A 69 8.47 -10.19 -10.23
CA ASP A 69 9.44 -9.30 -10.88
C ASP A 69 8.78 -8.22 -11.74
N ALA A 70 7.59 -8.46 -12.28
CA ALA A 70 6.85 -7.46 -13.04
C ALA A 70 6.49 -6.25 -12.16
N HIS A 71 6.15 -6.45 -10.89
CA HIS A 71 5.86 -5.37 -9.95
C HIS A 71 7.12 -4.57 -9.64
N ALA A 72 8.23 -5.25 -9.39
CA ALA A 72 9.52 -4.61 -9.15
C ALA A 72 9.95 -3.72 -10.33
N GLN A 73 9.81 -4.22 -11.56
CA GLN A 73 10.11 -3.47 -12.77
C GLN A 73 9.21 -2.24 -12.93
N TRP A 74 7.91 -2.39 -12.66
CA TRP A 74 6.96 -1.29 -12.74
C TRP A 74 7.24 -0.21 -11.67
N ILE A 75 7.48 -0.59 -10.42
CA ILE A 75 7.85 0.36 -9.35
C ILE A 75 9.13 1.12 -9.70
N ARG A 76 10.18 0.44 -10.20
CA ARG A 76 11.41 1.10 -10.67
C ARG A 76 11.15 2.08 -11.82
N SER A 77 10.26 1.73 -12.75
CA SER A 77 9.86 2.62 -13.85
C SER A 77 9.21 3.91 -13.32
N LEU A 78 8.28 3.79 -12.35
CA LEU A 78 7.65 4.95 -11.70
C LEU A 78 8.70 5.87 -11.06
N LEU A 79 9.61 5.29 -10.27
CA LEU A 79 10.70 6.03 -9.63
C LEU A 79 11.60 6.73 -10.66
N GLY A 80 11.95 6.04 -11.75
CA GLY A 80 12.75 6.60 -12.86
C GLY A 80 12.08 7.78 -13.58
N HIS A 81 10.74 7.82 -13.58
CA HIS A 81 9.96 8.93 -14.14
C HIS A 81 9.67 10.05 -13.14
N GLY A 82 10.26 10.01 -11.93
CA GLY A 82 10.10 11.04 -10.92
C GLY A 82 8.77 11.01 -10.18
N VAL A 83 8.05 9.88 -10.26
CA VAL A 83 6.88 9.59 -9.41
C VAL A 83 7.39 9.15 -8.04
N GLU A 84 6.77 9.63 -6.97
CA GLU A 84 7.07 9.12 -5.63
C GLU A 84 6.28 7.84 -5.40
N VAL A 85 6.94 6.80 -4.90
CA VAL A 85 6.31 5.56 -4.48
C VAL A 85 6.60 5.37 -3.00
N SER A 86 5.56 5.13 -2.21
CA SER A 86 5.66 4.98 -0.76
C SER A 86 4.84 3.79 -0.28
N TRP A 87 5.32 3.13 0.77
CA TRP A 87 4.60 2.03 1.40
C TRP A 87 3.35 2.54 2.12
N ALA A 88 2.20 1.95 1.84
CA ALA A 88 0.92 2.20 2.50
C ALA A 88 0.36 0.89 3.04
N THR A 89 1.09 0.27 3.97
CA THR A 89 0.88 -1.10 4.39
C THR A 89 1.06 -1.26 5.90
N THR A 90 0.43 -2.28 6.48
CA THR A 90 0.56 -2.65 7.90
C THR A 90 1.93 -3.20 8.25
N TRP A 91 2.75 -3.57 7.24
CA TRP A 91 4.15 -3.95 7.43
C TRP A 91 5.03 -2.77 7.85
N GLU A 92 4.63 -1.52 7.54
CA GLU A 92 5.40 -0.31 7.78
C GLU A 92 6.88 -0.48 7.40
N HIS A 93 7.81 -0.26 8.33
CA HIS A 93 9.24 -0.39 8.10
C HIS A 93 9.68 -1.79 7.67
N TYR A 94 8.95 -2.85 8.04
CA TYR A 94 9.28 -4.21 7.60
C TYR A 94 9.12 -4.39 6.09
N ALA A 95 8.34 -3.52 5.42
CA ALA A 95 8.28 -3.51 3.96
C ALA A 95 9.68 -3.28 3.35
N ASN A 96 10.48 -2.39 3.95
CA ASN A 96 11.85 -2.14 3.50
C ASN A 96 12.84 -3.23 3.94
N GLU A 97 12.59 -3.92 5.05
CA GLU A 97 13.45 -5.00 5.52
C GLU A 97 13.23 -6.30 4.73
N VAL A 98 12.00 -6.52 4.26
CA VAL A 98 11.59 -7.77 3.59
C VAL A 98 11.39 -7.55 2.09
N PHE A 99 10.42 -6.74 1.69
CA PHE A 99 10.03 -6.60 0.28
C PHE A 99 10.99 -5.75 -0.53
N GLY A 100 11.65 -4.76 0.08
CA GLY A 100 12.70 -3.96 -0.55
C GLY A 100 13.80 -4.84 -1.18
N PRO A 101 14.50 -5.67 -0.39
CA PRO A 101 15.51 -6.61 -0.88
C PRO A 101 14.97 -7.64 -1.86
N LEU A 102 13.82 -8.27 -1.57
CA LEU A 102 13.24 -9.30 -2.42
C LEU A 102 12.89 -8.79 -3.83
N LEU A 103 12.43 -7.54 -3.93
CA LEU A 103 12.09 -6.91 -5.21
C LEU A 103 13.26 -6.13 -5.82
N GLY A 104 14.42 -6.04 -5.14
CA GLY A 104 15.55 -5.21 -5.57
C GLY A 104 15.17 -3.72 -5.71
N LEU A 105 14.40 -3.21 -4.75
CA LEU A 105 13.98 -1.82 -4.65
C LEU A 105 14.91 -1.04 -3.71
N PRO A 106 15.10 0.28 -3.94
CA PRO A 106 15.65 1.14 -2.90
C PRO A 106 14.68 1.21 -1.71
N GLU A 107 15.16 1.73 -0.58
CA GLU A 107 14.27 2.06 0.53
C GLU A 107 13.19 3.05 0.06
N LEU A 108 11.93 2.68 0.27
CA LEU A 108 10.79 3.56 -0.03
C LEU A 108 10.28 4.21 1.26
N PRO A 109 9.87 5.49 1.20
CA PRO A 109 9.26 6.16 2.35
C PRO A 109 7.93 5.52 2.74
N LEU A 110 7.50 5.74 3.98
CA LEU A 110 6.17 5.35 4.45
C LEU A 110 5.16 6.46 4.13
N ALA A 111 4.10 6.11 3.40
CA ALA A 111 2.98 7.02 3.16
C ALA A 111 2.19 7.28 4.45
N ILE A 112 2.16 6.30 5.34
CA ILE A 112 1.40 6.21 6.60
C ILE A 112 2.22 5.44 7.64
N GLU A 113 1.98 5.69 8.92
CA GLU A 113 2.65 5.03 10.04
C GLU A 113 1.75 5.14 11.27
N PHE A 114 1.30 4.02 11.82
CA PHE A 114 0.16 3.92 12.71
C PHE A 114 0.34 4.77 13.95
N HIS A 115 1.44 4.59 14.68
CA HIS A 115 1.69 5.34 15.90
C HIS A 115 1.80 6.84 15.63
N ALA A 116 2.56 7.23 14.60
CA ALA A 116 2.67 8.62 14.20
C ALA A 116 1.33 9.21 13.74
N ASP A 117 0.48 8.43 13.08
CA ASP A 117 -0.84 8.88 12.61
C ASP A 117 -1.82 9.05 13.75
N VAL A 118 -1.75 8.19 14.77
CA VAL A 118 -2.51 8.37 16.01
C VAL A 118 -2.04 9.61 16.77
N GLU A 119 -0.73 9.75 16.98
CA GLU A 119 -0.13 10.88 17.72
C GLU A 119 -0.40 12.23 17.07
N ASN A 120 -0.34 12.31 15.74
CA ASN A 120 -0.58 13.53 14.99
C ASN A 120 -2.08 13.79 14.69
N GLY A 121 -2.97 12.91 15.16
CA GLY A 121 -4.42 13.04 14.92
C GLY A 121 -4.83 12.85 13.45
N HIS A 122 -3.99 12.19 12.65
CA HIS A 122 -4.35 11.76 11.30
C HIS A 122 -5.25 10.53 11.29
N TYR A 123 -5.28 9.80 12.40
CA TYR A 123 -6.19 8.68 12.64
C TYR A 123 -6.62 8.65 14.11
N HIS A 124 -7.89 8.38 14.34
CA HIS A 124 -8.42 8.18 15.69
C HIS A 124 -8.96 6.77 15.81
N PRO A 125 -8.22 5.83 16.46
CA PRO A 125 -8.67 4.46 16.63
C PRO A 125 -9.94 4.48 17.49
N ARG A 126 -11.10 4.31 16.85
CA ARG A 126 -12.38 4.23 17.57
C ARG A 126 -12.51 2.86 18.22
N MET A 127 -13.23 2.83 19.34
CA MET A 127 -13.35 1.66 20.22
C MET A 127 -13.91 0.40 19.56
N PHE A 128 -14.57 0.49 18.39
CA PHE A 128 -15.12 -0.65 17.65
C PHE A 128 -15.13 -0.41 16.13
N GLY A 129 -14.67 -1.40 15.35
CA GLY A 129 -15.08 -1.61 13.96
C GLY A 129 -14.26 -0.98 12.83
N PHE A 130 -13.13 -0.30 13.11
CA PHE A 130 -12.27 0.26 12.06
C PHE A 130 -11.02 -0.61 11.86
N GLY A 131 -10.89 -1.20 10.67
CA GLY A 131 -9.80 -2.07 10.27
C GLY A 131 -8.61 -1.30 9.71
N ALA A 132 -7.60 -2.04 9.26
CA ALA A 132 -6.38 -1.45 8.71
C ALA A 132 -6.69 -0.52 7.52
N ALA A 133 -7.58 -0.93 6.62
CA ALA A 133 -7.93 -0.15 5.43
C ALA A 133 -8.48 1.24 5.76
N GLU A 134 -9.34 1.34 6.77
CA GLU A 134 -9.88 2.64 7.19
C GLU A 134 -8.80 3.54 7.80
N TRP A 135 -7.89 2.98 8.61
CA TRP A 135 -6.70 3.73 9.07
C TRP A 135 -5.87 4.24 7.89
N LYS A 136 -5.48 3.35 6.96
CA LYS A 136 -4.67 3.72 5.79
C LYS A 136 -5.34 4.84 5.01
N GLY A 137 -6.64 4.73 4.73
CA GLY A 137 -7.41 5.74 4.01
C GLY A 137 -7.47 7.09 4.71
N GLU A 138 -7.75 7.12 6.01
CA GLU A 138 -7.77 8.36 6.81
C GLU A 138 -6.39 9.02 6.88
N ALA A 139 -5.35 8.25 7.16
CA ALA A 139 -3.98 8.75 7.22
C ALA A 139 -3.50 9.28 5.86
N LEU A 140 -3.78 8.56 4.76
CA LEU A 140 -3.46 9.02 3.40
C LEU A 140 -4.18 10.32 3.05
N TRP A 141 -5.45 10.46 3.45
CA TRP A 141 -6.21 11.69 3.26
C TRP A 141 -5.56 12.88 3.98
N HIS A 142 -5.24 12.72 5.26
CA HIS A 142 -4.71 13.79 6.11
C HIS A 142 -3.27 14.17 5.77
N ARG A 143 -2.37 13.20 5.62
CA ARG A 143 -0.94 13.44 5.40
C ARG A 143 -0.62 14.04 4.04
N HIS A 144 -1.39 13.69 3.02
CA HIS A 144 -1.07 14.01 1.62
C HIS A 144 -2.07 14.95 0.97
N GLN A 145 -2.86 15.71 1.75
CA GLN A 145 -3.84 16.66 1.23
C GLN A 145 -3.21 17.63 0.19
N GLY A 146 -3.94 17.95 -0.87
CA GLY A 146 -3.48 18.85 -1.94
C GLY A 146 -2.41 18.29 -2.87
N ARG A 147 -2.03 17.01 -2.73
CA ARG A 147 -1.01 16.35 -3.57
C ARG A 147 -1.63 15.22 -4.39
N PRO A 148 -1.50 15.13 -5.73
CA PRO A 148 -2.05 14.02 -6.51
C PRO A 148 -1.63 12.65 -5.95
N LEU A 149 -2.60 11.74 -5.76
CA LEU A 149 -2.39 10.50 -4.99
C LEU A 149 -3.09 9.30 -5.64
N VAL A 150 -2.33 8.23 -5.83
CA VAL A 150 -2.85 6.90 -6.14
C VAL A 150 -2.79 6.05 -4.87
N TRP A 151 -3.89 5.41 -4.49
CA TRP A 151 -3.92 4.40 -3.43
C TRP A 151 -4.20 3.03 -4.02
N ILE A 152 -3.29 2.09 -3.81
CA ILE A 152 -3.37 0.71 -4.32
C ILE A 152 -3.40 -0.23 -3.13
N ASP A 153 -4.54 -0.89 -2.92
CA ASP A 153 -4.84 -1.73 -1.76
C ASP A 153 -6.05 -2.62 -2.12
N ASP A 154 -6.11 -3.87 -1.67
CA ASP A 154 -7.24 -4.78 -1.97
C ASP A 154 -8.56 -4.34 -1.30
N ARG A 155 -8.44 -3.45 -0.31
CA ARG A 155 -9.53 -2.78 0.40
C ARG A 155 -9.65 -1.31 0.03
N ALA A 156 -8.91 -0.82 -0.97
CA ALA A 156 -8.96 0.57 -1.40
C ALA A 156 -10.40 1.00 -1.71
N SER A 157 -10.80 2.14 -1.12
CA SER A 157 -12.01 2.87 -1.47
C SER A 157 -11.62 4.20 -2.11
N PRO A 158 -12.54 4.91 -2.79
CA PRO A 158 -12.29 6.28 -3.20
C PRO A 158 -11.84 7.10 -1.98
N LEU A 159 -10.67 7.72 -2.06
CA LEU A 159 -10.21 8.68 -1.06
C LEU A 159 -11.08 9.93 -1.19
N ALA A 160 -12.21 9.93 -0.49
CA ALA A 160 -13.17 11.01 -0.40
C ALA A 160 -13.69 11.07 1.03
N ARG A 161 -13.84 12.27 1.57
CA ARG A 161 -14.57 12.50 2.82
C ARG A 161 -15.92 13.11 2.52
N ILE A 162 -16.83 12.99 3.47
CA ILE A 162 -18.16 13.57 3.40
C ILE A 162 -18.29 14.58 4.55
N ASP A 163 -18.80 15.78 4.26
CA ASP A 163 -19.07 16.80 5.27
C ASP A 163 -20.33 16.47 6.10
N VAL A 164 -20.67 17.34 7.05
CA VAL A 164 -21.85 17.15 7.92
C VAL A 164 -23.17 17.11 7.15
N HIS A 165 -23.16 17.57 5.90
CA HIS A 165 -24.33 17.70 5.02
C HIS A 165 -24.40 16.60 3.95
N GLY A 166 -23.45 15.66 3.94
CA GLY A 166 -23.44 14.60 2.93
C GLY A 166 -22.67 14.95 1.65
N ASN A 167 -22.00 16.09 1.58
CA ASN A 167 -21.26 16.49 0.38
C ASN A 167 -19.83 15.94 0.39
N PRO A 168 -19.30 15.48 -0.76
CA PRO A 168 -17.88 15.17 -0.89
C PRO A 168 -17.03 16.39 -0.56
N VAL A 169 -16.13 16.23 0.40
CA VAL A 169 -15.07 17.19 0.69
C VAL A 169 -13.98 16.98 -0.34
N ASP A 170 -13.53 18.05 -0.98
CA ASP A 170 -12.40 17.99 -1.91
C ASP A 170 -11.08 17.86 -1.14
N ARG A 171 -10.21 16.95 -1.57
CA ARG A 171 -8.85 16.81 -1.05
C ARG A 171 -7.92 17.93 -1.56
N GLY A 172 -8.36 18.68 -2.56
CA GLY A 172 -7.59 19.73 -3.22
C GLY A 172 -6.62 19.22 -4.28
N ALA A 173 -6.67 17.93 -4.63
CA ALA A 173 -5.90 17.34 -5.72
C ALA A 173 -6.49 16.01 -6.22
N PRO A 174 -6.33 15.67 -7.51
CA PRO A 174 -6.84 14.43 -8.09
C PRO A 174 -6.38 13.18 -7.32
N THR A 175 -7.27 12.19 -7.25
CA THR A 175 -6.99 10.87 -6.66
C THR A 175 -7.34 9.75 -7.63
N LEU A 176 -6.67 8.61 -7.47
CA LEU A 176 -7.03 7.35 -8.08
C LEU A 176 -6.97 6.25 -7.01
N SER A 177 -8.01 5.44 -6.91
CA SER A 177 -7.98 4.23 -6.06
C SER A 177 -8.00 3.00 -6.96
N ILE A 178 -7.03 2.10 -6.75
CA ILE A 178 -6.97 0.79 -7.38
C ILE A 178 -7.27 -0.24 -6.30
N ARG A 179 -8.44 -0.87 -6.42
CA ARG A 179 -8.84 -1.96 -5.55
C ARG A 179 -8.53 -3.29 -6.21
N CYS A 180 -7.44 -3.93 -5.77
CA CYS A 180 -7.02 -5.23 -6.30
C CYS A 180 -7.97 -6.34 -5.82
N ALA A 181 -8.08 -7.41 -6.61
CA ALA A 181 -8.61 -8.66 -6.08
C ALA A 181 -7.50 -9.33 -5.27
N GLY A 182 -7.67 -9.46 -3.95
CA GLY A 182 -6.61 -9.89 -3.02
C GLY A 182 -5.96 -11.22 -3.42
N GLU A 183 -6.76 -12.15 -3.95
CA GLU A 183 -6.33 -13.47 -4.39
C GLU A 183 -5.53 -13.50 -5.71
N VAL A 184 -5.53 -12.38 -6.45
CA VAL A 184 -4.81 -12.21 -7.71
C VAL A 184 -3.59 -11.31 -7.52
N GLY A 185 -3.70 -10.32 -6.64
CA GLY A 185 -2.75 -9.22 -6.51
C GLY A 185 -2.88 -8.20 -7.64
N LEU A 186 -1.91 -7.29 -7.70
CA LEU A 186 -1.86 -6.20 -8.66
C LEU A 186 -1.62 -6.71 -10.09
N THR A 187 -2.57 -6.46 -10.98
CA THR A 187 -2.53 -6.92 -12.36
C THR A 187 -1.81 -5.93 -13.29
N ARG A 188 -1.44 -6.41 -14.50
CA ARG A 188 -0.88 -5.53 -15.55
C ARG A 188 -1.86 -4.46 -16.01
N ASP A 189 -3.15 -4.78 -16.08
CA ASP A 189 -4.18 -3.82 -16.47
C ASP A 189 -4.34 -2.71 -15.42
N GLU A 190 -4.22 -3.05 -14.14
CA GLU A 190 -4.25 -2.07 -13.05
C GLU A 190 -2.98 -1.20 -13.02
N MET A 191 -1.80 -1.78 -13.24
CA MET A 191 -0.56 -1.01 -13.45
C MET A 191 -0.70 -0.02 -14.63
N GLN A 192 -1.26 -0.48 -15.76
CA GLN A 192 -1.52 0.38 -16.92
C GLN A 192 -2.50 1.50 -16.62
N ARG A 193 -3.56 1.23 -15.83
CA ARG A 193 -4.51 2.27 -15.41
C ARG A 193 -3.84 3.37 -14.59
N VAL A 194 -2.88 3.01 -13.75
CA VAL A 194 -2.08 3.98 -12.99
C VAL A 194 -1.19 4.80 -13.93
N ASP A 195 -0.47 4.15 -14.86
CA ASP A 195 0.40 4.82 -15.83
C ASP A 195 -0.37 5.80 -16.73
N ASP A 196 -1.56 5.42 -17.20
CA ASP A 196 -2.45 6.26 -17.99
C ASP A 196 -2.90 7.49 -17.20
N TRP A 197 -3.27 7.30 -15.93
CA TRP A 197 -3.69 8.38 -15.06
C TRP A 197 -2.55 9.37 -14.79
N LEU A 198 -1.35 8.87 -14.50
CA LEU A 198 -0.14 9.69 -14.32
C LEU A 198 0.20 10.46 -15.61
N THR A 199 0.04 9.85 -16.77
CA THR A 199 0.25 10.50 -18.07
C THR A 199 -0.74 11.64 -18.29
N ARG A 200 -2.03 11.44 -18.00
CA ARG A 200 -3.05 12.49 -18.09
C ARG A 200 -2.76 13.65 -17.13
N LEU A 201 -2.33 13.36 -15.90
CA LEU A 201 -1.94 14.40 -14.95
C LEU A 201 -0.78 15.26 -15.43
N ARG A 202 0.20 14.66 -16.12
CA ARG A 202 1.33 15.41 -16.70
C ARG A 202 0.91 16.30 -17.85
N ASN A 203 -0.01 15.83 -18.69
CA ASN A 203 -0.48 16.58 -19.86
C ASN A 203 -1.42 17.75 -19.52
N ASN A 204 -2.02 17.73 -18.33
CA ASN A 204 -2.95 18.76 -17.84
C ASN A 204 -2.27 19.85 -17.00
N ARG A 205 -0.93 19.88 -16.96
CA ARG A 205 -0.12 20.92 -16.30
C ARG A 205 0.46 21.89 -17.32
#